data_AF-A0A4Y2RQG6-F1
#
_entry.id   AF-A0A4Y2RQG6-F1
#
_cell.length_a   1.000
_cell.length_b   1.000
_cell.length_c   1.000
_cell.angle_alpha   90.00
_cell.angle_beta   90.00
_cell.angle_gamma   90.00
#
_symmetry.space_group_name_H-M   'P 1'
#
loop_
_entity.id
_entity.type
_entity.pdbx_description
1 polymer ?
#
loop_
_entity_poly.entity_id
_entity_poly.type
_entity_poly.pdbx_seq_one_letter_code
_entity_poly.pdbx_strand_id
1 'polypeptide(L)'
;MTFEDTWPVSEIQKAQLEDPDIRPILEKKLKLADRPSRREIAPESPATKRYWALWDSLHLKDGVLYRKWENDDGSSCQWQLILPRSRIQEVLQETHDSTSGGHFGIMKTLRRIRERFHWDRLRADVEKWCRECQICRARKRPKTEDGKSVTGWISAEKISDQTPKFPCDILFGRPGDTPSSPNEDLNKLVARLERVQTSYRERVKLSRVRKKTHYDSGATEHHFKKGDLVSVCDRSNEDV
;
A
#
# COMPACT_ATOMS: atom_id res chain seq x y z
N MET A 1 9.68 3.05 10.07
CA MET A 1 9.45 1.79 10.80
C MET A 1 9.38 0.67 9.79
N THR A 2 10.35 -0.22 9.80
CA THR A 2 10.31 -1.48 9.05
C THR A 2 9.38 -2.42 9.82
N PHE A 3 8.48 -3.08 9.11
CA PHE A 3 7.40 -3.93 9.66
C PHE A 3 7.95 -5.26 10.28
N GLU A 4 9.26 -5.35 10.54
CA GLU A 4 9.94 -6.55 11.06
C GLU A 4 9.77 -6.70 12.58
N ASP A 5 9.39 -5.62 13.27
CA ASP A 5 9.22 -5.58 14.72
C ASP A 5 7.76 -5.42 15.18
N THR A 6 6.77 -5.72 14.34
CA THR A 6 5.36 -5.40 14.67
C THR A 6 4.84 -6.20 15.87
N TRP A 7 5.21 -7.47 15.99
CA TRP A 7 4.80 -8.32 17.13
C TRP A 7 5.90 -9.29 17.54
N PRO A 8 6.05 -9.57 18.85
CA PRO A 8 6.95 -10.62 19.33
C PRO A 8 6.51 -11.98 18.79
N VAL A 9 7.50 -12.84 18.49
CA VAL A 9 7.28 -14.18 17.91
C VAL A 9 6.30 -15.01 18.73
N SER A 10 6.39 -14.95 20.06
CA SER A 10 5.51 -15.69 20.98
C SER A 10 4.02 -15.28 20.87
N GLU A 11 3.75 -14.00 20.61
CA GLU A 11 2.39 -13.50 20.42
C GLU A 11 1.80 -14.00 19.10
N ILE A 12 2.62 -14.05 18.04
CA ILE A 12 2.20 -14.60 16.74
C ILE A 12 2.01 -16.11 16.80
N GLN A 13 2.90 -16.86 17.46
CA GLN A 13 2.72 -18.29 17.70
C GLN A 13 1.39 -18.56 18.40
N LYS A 14 1.14 -17.85 19.50
CA LYS A 14 -0.12 -17.98 20.25
C LYS A 14 -1.32 -17.68 19.37
N ALA A 15 -1.30 -16.58 18.62
CA ALA A 15 -2.40 -16.21 17.74
C ALA A 15 -2.63 -17.22 16.60
N GLN A 16 -1.58 -17.84 16.04
CA GLN A 16 -1.73 -18.91 15.05
C GLN A 16 -2.30 -20.20 15.63
N LEU A 17 -1.96 -20.52 16.88
CA LEU A 17 -2.55 -21.65 17.62
C LEU A 17 -4.02 -21.40 18.00
N GLU A 18 -4.41 -20.16 18.28
CA GLU A 18 -5.79 -19.81 18.58
C GLU A 18 -6.67 -19.72 17.32
N ASP A 19 -6.07 -19.48 16.14
CA ASP A 19 -6.80 -19.39 14.88
C ASP A 19 -7.29 -20.78 14.41
N PRO A 20 -8.62 -20.99 14.28
CA PRO A 20 -9.18 -22.30 13.96
C PRO A 20 -8.84 -22.78 12.55
N ASP A 21 -8.49 -21.87 11.63
CA ASP A 21 -8.17 -22.23 10.25
C ASP A 21 -6.68 -22.52 10.05
N ILE A 22 -5.81 -21.84 10.81
CA ILE A 22 -4.34 -21.98 10.74
C ILE A 22 -3.85 -23.12 11.64
N ARG A 23 -4.37 -23.22 12.89
CA ARG A 23 -3.93 -24.22 13.87
C ARG A 23 -3.83 -25.64 13.30
N PRO A 24 -4.82 -26.16 12.55
CA PRO A 24 -4.75 -27.53 12.07
C PRO A 24 -3.60 -27.78 11.08
N ILE A 25 -3.15 -26.76 10.35
CA ILE A 25 -1.99 -26.85 9.44
C ILE A 25 -0.69 -26.71 10.23
N LEU A 26 -0.64 -25.78 11.18
CA LEU A 26 0.52 -25.57 12.05
C LEU A 26 0.86 -26.85 12.83
N GLU A 27 -0.13 -27.46 13.49
CA GLU A 27 0.06 -28.72 14.23
C GLU A 27 0.53 -29.86 13.33
N LYS A 28 -0.01 -29.95 12.11
CA LYS A 28 0.40 -30.98 11.15
C LYS A 28 1.83 -30.72 10.66
N LYS A 29 2.23 -29.48 10.39
CA LYS A 29 3.61 -29.12 10.01
C LYS A 29 4.63 -29.38 11.12
N LEU A 30 4.22 -29.32 12.38
CA LEU A 30 5.07 -29.66 13.52
C LEU A 30 5.26 -31.17 13.69
N LYS A 31 4.25 -31.98 13.33
CA LYS A 31 4.23 -33.43 13.57
C LYS A 31 4.66 -34.28 12.37
N LEU A 32 4.36 -33.81 11.16
CA LEU A 32 4.54 -34.56 9.91
C LEU A 32 5.58 -33.88 9.04
N ALA A 33 6.49 -34.68 8.47
CA ALA A 33 7.40 -34.20 7.43
C ALA A 33 6.66 -33.98 6.10
N ASP A 34 5.77 -34.90 5.76
CA ASP A 34 5.08 -34.93 4.47
C ASP A 34 3.71 -34.26 4.51
N ARG A 35 3.22 -33.93 3.30
CA ARG A 35 1.90 -33.35 3.10
C ARG A 35 0.79 -34.33 3.53
N PRO A 36 -0.13 -33.92 4.42
CA PRO A 36 -1.29 -34.73 4.79
C PRO A 36 -2.12 -35.12 3.57
N SER A 37 -2.69 -36.32 3.60
CA SER A 37 -3.55 -36.82 2.54
C SER A 37 -4.86 -36.03 2.45
N ARG A 38 -5.53 -36.14 1.30
CA ARG A 38 -6.84 -35.51 1.07
C ARG A 38 -7.89 -35.97 2.09
N ARG A 39 -7.83 -37.22 2.56
CA ARG A 39 -8.79 -37.79 3.53
C ARG A 39 -8.64 -37.14 4.90
N GLU A 40 -7.41 -36.88 5.32
CA GLU A 40 -7.11 -36.24 6.62
C GLU A 40 -7.53 -34.77 6.66
N ILE A 41 -7.52 -34.09 5.51
CA ILE A 41 -7.89 -32.66 5.41
C ILE A 41 -9.35 -32.46 4.99
N ALA A 42 -10.03 -33.50 4.50
CA ALA A 42 -11.43 -33.45 4.10
C ALA A 42 -12.39 -32.88 5.17
N PRO A 43 -12.25 -33.17 6.49
CA PRO A 43 -13.16 -32.62 7.50
C PRO A 43 -12.86 -31.16 7.87
N GLU A 44 -11.69 -30.63 7.49
CA GLU A 44 -11.25 -29.29 7.89
C GLU A 44 -12.00 -28.17 7.17
N SER A 45 -11.84 -26.94 7.66
CA SER A 45 -12.49 -25.76 7.09
C SER A 45 -12.04 -25.50 5.63
N PRO A 46 -12.84 -24.77 4.83
CA PRO A 46 -12.40 -24.34 3.50
C PRO A 46 -11.11 -23.51 3.52
N ALA A 47 -10.86 -22.72 4.56
CA ALA A 47 -9.64 -21.91 4.69
C ALA A 47 -8.42 -22.79 5.00
N THR A 48 -8.57 -23.74 5.94
CA THR A 48 -7.54 -24.75 6.22
C THR A 48 -7.17 -25.55 4.98
N LYS A 49 -8.17 -25.97 4.18
CA LYS A 49 -7.94 -26.64 2.88
C LYS A 49 -7.15 -25.79 1.89
N ARG A 50 -7.34 -24.46 1.89
CA ARG A 50 -6.56 -23.55 1.04
C ARG A 50 -5.12 -23.41 1.51
N TYR A 51 -4.87 -23.36 2.81
CA TYR A 51 -3.52 -23.43 3.35
C TYR A 51 -2.86 -24.78 3.05
N TRP A 52 -3.59 -25.89 3.19
CA TRP A 52 -3.11 -27.21 2.79
C TRP A 52 -2.75 -27.29 1.30
N ALA A 53 -3.49 -26.61 0.43
CA ALA A 53 -3.15 -26.53 -0.99
C ALA A 53 -1.77 -25.88 -1.24
N LEU A 54 -1.33 -25.03 -0.31
CA LEU A 54 -0.05 -24.33 -0.33
C LEU A 54 1.05 -25.06 0.46
N TRP A 55 0.82 -26.30 0.92
CA TRP A 55 1.68 -27.02 1.88
C TRP A 55 3.17 -26.95 1.57
N ASP A 56 3.57 -27.14 0.31
CA ASP A 56 4.97 -27.21 -0.10
C ASP A 56 5.66 -25.83 0.00
N SER A 57 4.88 -24.75 -0.10
CA SER A 57 5.36 -23.39 0.14
C SER A 57 5.35 -23.00 1.61
N LEU A 58 4.70 -23.77 2.49
CA LEU A 58 4.58 -23.45 3.92
C LEU A 58 5.75 -24.00 4.72
N HIS A 59 6.38 -23.15 5.53
CA HIS A 59 7.54 -23.47 6.35
C HIS A 59 7.39 -22.90 7.75
N LEU A 60 8.00 -23.59 8.72
CA LEU A 60 8.07 -23.12 10.10
C LEU A 60 9.38 -22.36 10.33
N LYS A 61 9.28 -21.23 11.02
CA LYS A 61 10.42 -20.48 11.55
C LYS A 61 10.10 -20.13 12.98
N ASP A 62 10.93 -20.62 13.92
CA ASP A 62 10.71 -20.41 15.35
C ASP A 62 9.26 -20.71 15.75
N GLY A 63 8.71 -21.86 15.33
CA GLY A 63 7.33 -22.27 15.63
C GLY A 63 6.21 -21.44 14.96
N VAL A 64 6.53 -20.45 14.12
CA VAL A 64 5.57 -19.63 13.38
C VAL A 64 5.49 -20.10 11.93
N LEU A 65 4.27 -20.18 11.40
CA LEU A 65 4.00 -20.57 10.02
C LEU A 65 4.19 -19.40 9.06
N TYR A 66 5.08 -19.59 8.09
CA TYR A 66 5.34 -18.69 6.99
C TYR A 66 5.07 -19.38 5.65
N ARG A 67 4.84 -18.57 4.62
CA ARG A 67 4.79 -18.97 3.23
C ARG A 67 6.03 -18.44 2.52
N LYS A 68 6.75 -19.33 1.86
CA LYS A 68 7.83 -18.99 0.92
C LYS A 68 7.20 -18.70 -0.43
N TRP A 69 7.52 -17.55 -1.01
CA TRP A 69 7.16 -17.18 -2.36
C TRP A 69 8.44 -16.95 -3.15
N GLU A 70 8.60 -17.69 -4.23
CA GLU A 70 9.72 -17.54 -5.17
C GLU A 70 9.18 -16.98 -6.48
N ASN A 71 9.93 -16.06 -7.09
CA ASN A 71 9.65 -15.65 -8.46
C ASN A 71 10.06 -16.76 -9.43
N ASP A 72 9.50 -16.74 -10.64
CA ASP A 72 9.77 -17.76 -11.69
C ASP A 72 11.26 -17.83 -12.09
N ASP A 73 12.02 -16.74 -11.86
CA ASP A 73 13.45 -16.64 -12.11
C ASP A 73 14.33 -17.12 -10.92
N GLY A 74 13.70 -17.53 -9.81
CA GLY A 74 14.37 -17.95 -8.57
C GLY A 74 15.15 -16.84 -7.85
N SER A 75 15.12 -15.60 -8.36
CA SER A 75 16.02 -14.53 -7.91
C SER A 75 15.58 -13.87 -6.61
N SER A 76 14.28 -13.96 -6.28
CA SER A 76 13.74 -13.42 -5.04
C SER A 76 12.95 -14.46 -4.28
N CYS A 77 13.34 -14.66 -3.01
CA CYS A 77 12.63 -15.46 -2.02
C CYS A 77 11.97 -14.50 -1.03
N GLN A 78 10.65 -14.34 -1.12
CA GLN A 78 9.86 -13.54 -0.21
C GLN A 78 9.21 -14.43 0.84
N TRP A 79 9.39 -14.07 2.11
CA TRP A 79 8.75 -14.76 3.23
C TRP A 79 7.52 -13.97 3.67
N GLN A 80 6.36 -14.59 3.54
CA GLN A 80 5.09 -14.02 3.96
C GLN A 80 4.62 -14.69 5.25
N LEU A 81 4.39 -13.92 6.31
CA LEU A 81 3.76 -14.43 7.52
C LEU A 81 2.34 -14.90 7.21
N ILE A 82 1.98 -16.12 7.63
CA ILE A 82 0.58 -16.54 7.63
C ILE A 82 -0.14 -15.81 8.77
N LEU A 83 -0.88 -14.77 8.42
CA LEU A 83 -1.43 -13.82 9.39
C LEU A 83 -2.70 -14.40 10.05
N PRO A 84 -2.74 -14.52 11.39
CA PRO A 84 -3.96 -14.89 12.11
C PRO A 84 -5.09 -13.89 11.89
N ARG A 85 -6.33 -14.38 11.90
CA ARG A 85 -7.52 -13.56 11.66
C ARG A 85 -7.61 -12.36 12.61
N SER A 86 -7.20 -12.53 13.86
CA SER A 86 -7.19 -11.50 14.90
C SER A 86 -6.32 -10.28 14.56
N ARG A 87 -5.35 -10.41 13.64
CA ARG A 87 -4.40 -9.35 13.26
C ARG A 87 -4.69 -8.71 11.90
N ILE A 88 -5.64 -9.26 11.13
CA ILE A 88 -5.96 -8.74 9.79
C ILE A 88 -6.36 -7.26 9.84
N GLN A 89 -7.21 -6.89 10.78
CA GLN A 89 -7.69 -5.50 10.89
C GLN A 89 -6.56 -4.51 11.16
N GLU A 90 -5.63 -4.87 12.05
CA GLU A 90 -4.46 -4.06 12.39
C GLU A 90 -3.58 -3.81 11.14
N VAL A 91 -3.31 -4.86 10.35
CA VAL A 91 -2.55 -4.74 9.10
C VAL A 91 -3.29 -3.88 8.07
N LEU A 92 -4.60 -4.04 7.92
CA LEU A 92 -5.39 -3.25 6.98
C LEU A 92 -5.39 -1.76 7.36
N GLN A 93 -5.57 -1.44 8.64
CA GLN A 93 -5.51 -0.07 9.15
C GLN A 93 -4.13 0.55 8.90
N GLU A 94 -3.04 -0.13 9.25
CA GLU A 94 -1.70 0.41 9.07
C GLU A 94 -1.33 0.56 7.59
N THR A 95 -1.71 -0.37 6.73
CA THR A 95 -1.34 -0.34 5.32
C THR A 95 -2.22 0.55 4.45
N HIS A 96 -3.44 0.88 4.89
CA HIS A 96 -4.39 1.70 4.15
C HIS A 96 -4.70 3.05 4.80
N ASP A 97 -5.07 3.06 6.08
CA ASP A 97 -5.63 4.24 6.77
C ASP A 97 -4.56 5.12 7.42
N SER A 98 -3.38 4.57 7.73
CA SER A 98 -2.28 5.36 8.26
C SER A 98 -1.79 6.41 7.26
N THR A 99 -1.07 7.42 7.76
CA THR A 99 -0.40 8.40 6.88
C THR A 99 0.57 7.73 5.90
N SER A 100 1.18 6.60 6.30
CA SER A 100 2.08 5.82 5.46
C SER A 100 1.31 5.04 4.37
N GLY A 101 0.10 4.58 4.69
CA GLY A 101 -0.86 3.90 3.81
C GLY A 101 -1.57 4.83 2.83
N GLY A 102 -1.74 6.11 3.18
CA GLY A 102 -2.13 7.19 2.27
C GLY A 102 -3.45 6.97 1.53
N HIS A 103 -4.31 6.07 2.01
CA HIS A 103 -5.54 5.63 1.34
C HIS A 103 -5.32 5.15 -0.10
N PHE A 104 -4.25 4.37 -0.31
CA PHE A 104 -3.97 3.84 -1.64
C PHE A 104 -5.10 2.95 -2.16
N GLY A 105 -5.27 2.97 -3.49
CA GLY A 105 -6.20 2.09 -4.16
C GLY A 105 -5.84 0.61 -3.97
N ILE A 106 -6.84 -0.25 -4.12
CA ILE A 106 -6.82 -1.70 -3.87
C ILE A 106 -5.51 -2.38 -4.33
N MET A 107 -5.10 -2.17 -5.58
CA MET A 107 -3.91 -2.85 -6.14
C MET A 107 -2.61 -2.50 -5.40
N LYS A 108 -2.45 -1.24 -4.99
CA LYS A 108 -1.25 -0.78 -4.32
C LYS A 108 -1.22 -1.21 -2.85
N THR A 109 -2.37 -1.23 -2.19
CA THR A 109 -2.54 -1.81 -0.84
C THR A 109 -2.24 -3.30 -0.86
N LEU A 110 -2.81 -4.05 -1.82
CA LEU A 110 -2.53 -5.48 -2.01
C LEU A 110 -1.05 -5.77 -2.22
N ARG A 111 -0.37 -4.98 -3.06
CA ARG A 111 1.06 -5.14 -3.34
C ARG A 111 1.87 -5.04 -2.05
N ARG A 112 1.64 -3.99 -1.25
CA ARG A 112 2.34 -3.79 0.02
C ARG A 112 2.09 -4.90 1.03
N ILE A 113 0.84 -5.32 1.19
CA ILE A 113 0.51 -6.41 2.11
C ILE A 113 1.22 -7.70 1.69
N ARG A 114 1.21 -8.04 0.40
CA ARG A 114 1.85 -9.24 -0.15
C ARG A 114 3.36 -9.24 -0.05
N GLU A 115 4.01 -8.11 0.24
CA GLU A 115 5.46 -8.12 0.52
C GLU A 115 5.76 -8.87 1.82
N ARG A 116 4.80 -8.99 2.74
CA ARG A 116 5.06 -9.49 4.11
C ARG A 116 4.02 -10.45 4.68
N PHE A 117 2.79 -10.45 4.16
CA PHE A 117 1.66 -11.19 4.73
C PHE A 117 0.92 -12.01 3.70
N HIS A 118 0.37 -13.12 4.19
CA HIS A 118 -0.60 -13.93 3.49
C HIS A 118 -1.68 -14.40 4.46
N TRP A 119 -2.94 -14.40 4.03
CA TRP A 119 -4.03 -15.05 4.74
C TRP A 119 -5.11 -15.45 3.74
N ASP A 120 -6.02 -16.29 4.21
CA ASP A 120 -7.19 -16.67 3.44
C ASP A 120 -8.02 -15.46 3.00
N ARG A 121 -8.45 -15.42 1.74
CA ARG A 121 -9.27 -14.31 1.18
C ARG A 121 -8.66 -12.91 1.29
N LEU A 122 -7.34 -12.79 1.49
CA LEU A 122 -6.60 -11.50 1.51
C LEU A 122 -7.07 -10.51 0.45
N ARG A 123 -7.26 -10.96 -0.79
CA ARG A 123 -7.74 -10.07 -1.87
C ARG A 123 -9.13 -9.49 -1.60
N ALA A 124 -10.07 -10.33 -1.18
CA ALA A 124 -11.44 -9.92 -0.92
C ALA A 124 -11.52 -8.97 0.29
N ASP A 125 -10.74 -9.24 1.33
CA ASP A 125 -10.72 -8.39 2.54
C ASP A 125 -10.17 -7.00 2.25
N VAL A 126 -9.06 -6.91 1.50
CA VAL A 126 -8.49 -5.61 1.09
C VAL A 126 -9.44 -4.85 0.17
N GLU A 127 -10.10 -5.54 -0.76
CA GLU A 127 -11.12 -4.91 -1.61
C GLU A 127 -12.27 -4.34 -0.79
N LYS A 128 -12.79 -5.14 0.15
CA LYS A 128 -13.86 -4.73 1.05
C LYS A 128 -13.45 -3.51 1.87
N TRP A 129 -12.29 -3.58 2.53
CA TRP A 129 -11.73 -2.48 3.33
C TRP A 129 -11.62 -1.17 2.56
N CYS A 130 -10.98 -1.20 1.39
CA CYS A 130 -10.82 -0.02 0.53
C CYS A 130 -12.16 0.51 -0.01
N ARG A 131 -13.14 -0.37 -0.25
CA ARG A 131 -14.48 0.02 -0.71
C ARG A 131 -15.32 0.62 0.41
N GLU A 132 -15.11 0.23 1.66
CA GLU A 132 -15.84 0.71 2.83
C GLU A 132 -15.20 1.96 3.46
N CYS A 133 -13.94 2.27 3.11
CA CYS A 133 -13.24 3.47 3.57
C CYS A 133 -13.97 4.77 3.17
N GLN A 134 -14.45 5.51 4.18
CA GLN A 134 -15.20 6.76 3.99
C GLN A 134 -14.36 7.85 3.31
N ILE A 135 -13.07 7.95 3.66
CA ILE A 135 -12.14 8.92 3.06
C ILE A 135 -11.96 8.63 1.57
N CYS A 136 -11.82 7.36 1.20
CA CYS A 136 -11.75 6.94 -0.21
C CYS A 136 -13.05 7.22 -0.95
N ARG A 137 -14.20 6.92 -0.34
CA ARG A 137 -15.53 7.17 -0.94
C ARG A 137 -15.74 8.65 -1.22
N ALA A 138 -15.47 9.52 -0.26
CA ALA A 138 -15.62 10.96 -0.41
C ALA A 138 -14.74 11.56 -1.53
N ARG A 139 -13.57 10.95 -1.79
CA ARG A 139 -12.66 11.37 -2.87
C ARG A 139 -13.04 10.83 -4.25
N LYS A 140 -13.80 9.73 -4.33
CA LYS A 140 -14.26 9.19 -5.60
C LYS A 140 -15.37 10.08 -6.15
N ARG A 141 -15.09 10.75 -7.27
CA ARG A 141 -16.12 11.46 -8.03
C ARG A 141 -17.16 10.45 -8.54
N PRO A 142 -18.46 10.78 -8.53
CA PRO A 142 -19.48 9.97 -9.19
C PRO A 142 -19.09 9.76 -10.66
N LYS A 143 -19.15 8.51 -11.12
CA LYS A 143 -19.12 8.23 -12.56
C LYS A 143 -20.56 8.38 -13.04
N THR A 144 -20.84 9.38 -13.88
CA THR A 144 -22.06 9.38 -14.69
C THR A 144 -22.02 8.21 -15.67
N GLU A 145 -23.19 7.69 -16.02
CA GLU A 145 -23.36 6.46 -16.82
C GLU A 145 -22.80 6.59 -18.24
N ASP A 146 -22.64 7.82 -18.72
CA ASP A 146 -21.83 8.15 -19.88
C ASP A 146 -20.41 8.44 -19.39
N GLY A 147 -19.41 7.64 -19.80
CA GLY A 147 -17.99 7.72 -19.41
C GLY A 147 -17.24 9.02 -19.76
N LYS A 148 -17.90 10.17 -19.73
CA LYS A 148 -17.32 11.51 -19.84
C LYS A 148 -17.11 12.07 -18.43
N SER A 149 -15.86 12.33 -18.09
CA SER A 149 -15.51 13.18 -16.95
C SER A 149 -16.21 14.52 -17.11
N VAL A 150 -17.08 14.90 -16.17
CA VAL A 150 -17.65 16.26 -16.12
C VAL A 150 -16.51 17.25 -15.88
N THR A 151 -15.98 17.80 -16.97
CA THR A 151 -15.53 19.19 -16.99
C THR A 151 -16.75 19.99 -17.41
N GLY A 152 -17.55 20.42 -16.43
CA GLY A 152 -18.78 21.15 -16.69
C GLY A 152 -19.38 21.63 -15.39
N TRP A 153 -19.38 22.94 -15.22
CA TRP A 153 -19.85 23.71 -14.08
C TRP A 153 -21.29 23.36 -13.68
N ILE A 154 -21.57 23.33 -12.38
CA ILE A 154 -22.95 23.15 -11.88
C ILE A 154 -23.70 24.48 -12.07
N SER A 155 -24.90 24.38 -12.66
CA SER A 155 -25.82 25.49 -12.92
C SER A 155 -26.15 26.27 -11.65
N ALA A 156 -26.14 27.60 -11.75
CA ALA A 156 -26.19 28.55 -10.64
C ALA A 156 -27.55 28.67 -9.91
N GLU A 157 -28.55 27.85 -10.23
CA GLU A 157 -29.95 28.13 -9.86
C GLU A 157 -30.44 27.47 -8.55
N LYS A 158 -29.57 26.92 -7.70
CA LYS A 158 -30.03 26.24 -6.46
C LYS A 158 -29.28 26.57 -5.15
N ILE A 159 -28.79 27.80 -4.99
CA ILE A 159 -28.29 28.26 -3.68
C ILE A 159 -28.71 29.71 -3.39
N SER A 160 -29.98 29.92 -3.09
CA SER A 160 -30.46 30.96 -2.15
C SER A 160 -30.79 30.13 -0.91
N ASP A 161 -30.10 30.10 0.24
CA ASP A 161 -29.52 31.19 1.04
C ASP A 161 -28.31 30.69 1.87
N GLN A 162 -27.48 29.79 1.32
CA GLN A 162 -26.29 29.31 2.01
C GLN A 162 -25.05 29.99 1.43
N THR A 163 -24.38 30.85 2.20
CA THR A 163 -23.07 31.40 1.82
C THR A 163 -22.10 30.22 1.57
N PRO A 164 -21.56 30.04 0.36
CA PRO A 164 -20.73 28.89 0.03
C PRO A 164 -19.42 28.95 0.83
N LYS A 165 -19.13 27.89 1.59
CA LYS A 165 -17.82 27.72 2.22
C LYS A 165 -16.83 27.29 1.15
N PHE A 166 -15.80 28.10 0.91
CA PHE A 166 -14.77 27.77 -0.06
C PHE A 166 -13.82 26.72 0.53
N PRO A 167 -13.14 25.92 -0.31
CA PRO A 167 -12.16 24.93 0.15
C PRO A 167 -11.08 25.51 1.05
N CYS A 168 -10.76 26.80 0.89
CA CYS A 168 -9.86 27.53 1.78
C CYS A 168 -10.39 27.70 3.20
N ASP A 169 -11.71 27.87 3.39
CA ASP A 169 -12.31 28.05 4.71
C ASP A 169 -12.25 26.77 5.55
N ILE A 170 -12.30 25.62 4.88
CA ILE A 170 -12.17 24.28 5.49
C ILE A 170 -10.69 23.97 5.79
N LEU A 171 -9.77 24.39 4.92
CA LEU A 171 -8.34 24.06 5.03
C LEU A 171 -7.55 25.04 5.91
N PHE A 172 -7.97 26.29 6.01
CA PHE A 172 -7.22 27.35 6.68
C PHE A 172 -7.97 28.00 7.85
N GLY A 173 -9.26 27.69 8.03
CA GLY A 173 -10.12 28.33 9.04
C GLY A 173 -10.49 29.77 8.64
N ARG A 174 -11.66 30.24 9.07
CA ARG A 174 -12.03 31.66 8.92
C ARG A 174 -11.22 32.47 9.93
N PRO A 175 -10.53 33.57 9.55
CA PRO A 175 -9.89 34.44 10.51
C PRO A 175 -10.95 34.98 11.48
N GLY A 176 -10.71 34.87 12.79
CA GLY A 176 -11.53 35.54 13.78
C GLY A 176 -11.33 37.04 13.66
N ASP A 177 -12.42 37.80 13.64
CA ASP A 177 -12.41 39.26 13.54
C ASP A 177 -11.63 39.87 14.72
N THR A 178 -10.34 40.07 14.53
CA THR A 178 -9.47 40.83 15.43
C THR A 178 -8.57 41.68 14.55
N PRO A 179 -8.53 43.01 14.72
CA PRO A 179 -7.79 43.88 13.83
C PRO A 179 -6.30 43.77 14.13
N SER A 180 -5.61 42.88 13.42
CA SER A 180 -4.15 42.89 13.34
C SER A 180 -3.73 43.58 12.03
N SER A 181 -2.63 44.33 12.09
CA SER A 181 -2.17 45.20 11.00
C SER A 181 -2.04 44.42 9.68
N PRO A 182 -2.58 44.94 8.55
CA PRO A 182 -2.68 44.20 7.28
C PRO A 182 -1.39 43.57 6.75
N ASN A 183 -0.22 44.11 7.12
CA ASN A 183 1.07 43.64 6.64
C ASN A 183 1.56 42.37 7.37
N GLU A 184 1.15 42.13 8.62
CA GLU A 184 1.66 40.99 9.39
C GLU A 184 1.02 39.67 8.95
N ASP A 185 -0.27 39.69 8.63
CA ASP A 185 -1.02 38.55 8.11
C ASP A 185 -0.59 38.18 6.68
N LEU A 186 -0.29 39.18 5.84
CA LEU A 186 0.24 38.95 4.49
C LEU A 186 1.61 38.27 4.55
N ASN A 187 2.51 38.74 5.43
CA ASN A 187 3.82 38.13 5.62
C ASN A 187 3.74 36.70 6.18
N LYS A 188 2.80 36.44 7.10
CA LYS A 188 2.53 35.07 7.62
C LYS A 188 2.02 34.14 6.52
N LEU A 189 1.15 34.62 5.64
CA LEU A 189 0.64 33.85 4.50
C LEU A 189 1.73 33.57 3.46
N VAL A 190 2.54 34.58 3.11
CA VAL A 190 3.68 34.43 2.19
C VAL A 190 4.67 33.41 2.74
N ALA A 191 5.08 33.53 4.02
CA ALA A 191 6.01 32.60 4.64
C ALA A 191 5.46 31.16 4.69
N ARG A 192 4.14 30.98 4.86
CA ARG A 192 3.50 29.66 4.80
C ARG A 192 3.49 29.09 3.39
N LEU A 193 3.19 29.91 2.37
CA LEU A 193 3.22 29.51 0.97
C LEU A 193 4.62 29.08 0.53
N GLU A 194 5.65 29.83 0.92
CA GLU A 194 7.05 29.51 0.60
C GLU A 194 7.51 28.20 1.24
N ARG A 195 7.11 27.92 2.49
CA ARG A 195 7.38 26.63 3.13
C ARG A 195 6.75 25.45 2.38
N VAL A 196 5.51 25.63 1.91
CA VAL A 196 4.81 24.60 1.12
C VAL A 196 5.48 24.40 -0.24
N GLN A 197 5.83 25.48 -0.93
CA GLN A 197 6.52 25.41 -2.22
C GLN A 197 7.91 24.75 -2.09
N THR A 198 8.65 25.07 -1.04
CA THR A 198 9.97 24.48 -0.77
C THR A 198 9.85 22.99 -0.47
N SER A 199 8.92 22.60 0.41
CA SER A 199 8.64 21.18 0.71
C SER A 199 8.20 20.40 -0.52
N TYR A 200 7.42 21.00 -1.42
CA TYR A 200 7.04 20.37 -2.69
C TYR A 200 8.24 20.18 -3.61
N ARG A 201 9.08 21.21 -3.78
CA ARG A 201 10.30 21.14 -4.60
C ARG A 201 11.28 20.10 -4.06
N GLU A 202 11.47 20.00 -2.74
CA GLU A 202 12.31 18.99 -2.10
C GLU A 202 11.79 17.57 -2.35
N ARG A 203 10.47 17.36 -2.25
CA ARG A 203 9.86 16.06 -2.54
C ARG A 203 10.02 15.65 -4.02
N VAL A 204 9.90 16.61 -4.95
CA VAL A 204 10.17 16.36 -6.37
C VAL A 204 11.65 16.01 -6.59
N LYS A 205 12.59 16.70 -5.95
CA LYS A 205 14.03 16.38 -5.99
C LYS A 205 14.32 14.97 -5.44
N LEU A 206 13.79 14.63 -4.26
CA LEU A 206 13.94 13.31 -3.65
C LEU A 206 13.35 12.19 -4.51
N SER A 207 12.21 12.44 -5.17
CA SER A 207 11.61 11.51 -6.12
C SER A 207 12.50 11.27 -7.34
N ARG A 208 13.13 12.31 -7.89
CA ARG A 208 14.11 12.19 -8.98
C ARG A 208 15.35 11.39 -8.56
N VAL A 209 15.88 11.65 -7.36
CA VAL A 209 17.02 10.89 -6.81
C VAL A 209 16.66 9.42 -6.64
N ARG A 210 15.50 9.10 -6.03
CA ARG A 210 15.04 7.71 -5.85
C ARG A 210 14.85 6.98 -7.17
N LYS A 211 14.33 7.66 -8.20
CA LYS A 211 14.22 7.09 -9.55
C LYS A 211 15.60 6.83 -10.14
N LYS A 212 16.52 7.79 -10.05
CA LYS A 212 17.90 7.63 -10.53
C LYS A 212 18.60 6.46 -9.82
N THR A 213 18.59 6.39 -8.49
CA THR A 213 19.19 5.28 -7.74
C THR A 213 18.59 3.92 -8.10
N HIS A 214 17.29 3.87 -8.39
CA HIS A 214 16.64 2.64 -8.86
C HIS A 214 17.13 2.23 -10.26
N TYR A 215 17.22 3.17 -11.21
CA TYR A 215 17.78 2.88 -12.54
C TYR A 215 19.26 2.48 -12.46
N ASP A 216 20.04 3.20 -11.67
CA ASP A 216 21.48 2.93 -11.48
C ASP A 216 21.70 1.56 -10.79
N SER A 217 20.82 1.14 -9.86
CA SER A 217 20.93 -0.17 -9.20
C SER A 217 20.67 -1.37 -10.12
N GLY A 218 20.06 -1.15 -11.28
CA GLY A 218 19.86 -2.17 -12.32
C GLY A 218 20.86 -2.09 -13.46
N ALA A 219 21.76 -1.09 -13.47
CA ALA A 219 22.82 -0.98 -14.44
C ALA A 219 23.93 -1.97 -14.09
N THR A 220 24.08 -3.00 -14.91
CA THR A 220 25.25 -3.89 -14.83
C THR A 220 26.49 -3.10 -15.23
N GLU A 221 27.57 -3.22 -14.46
CA GLU A 221 28.86 -2.57 -14.69
C GLU A 221 29.53 -3.15 -15.95
N HIS A 222 29.03 -2.76 -17.13
CA HIS A 222 29.69 -3.10 -18.38
C HIS A 222 30.73 -2.03 -18.70
N HIS A 223 32.00 -2.36 -18.42
CA HIS A 223 33.12 -1.49 -18.74
C HIS A 223 33.43 -1.58 -20.24
N PHE A 224 33.01 -0.55 -20.99
CA PHE A 224 33.39 -0.41 -22.39
C PHE A 224 34.90 -0.23 -22.54
N LYS A 225 35.49 -0.97 -23.47
CA LYS A 225 36.88 -0.83 -23.88
C LYS A 225 36.96 0.01 -25.16
N LYS A 226 38.11 0.64 -25.38
CA LYS A 226 38.38 1.41 -26.61
C LYS A 226 38.23 0.50 -27.83
N GLY A 227 37.18 0.70 -28.63
CA GLY A 227 36.85 -0.12 -29.81
C GLY A 227 35.44 -0.71 -29.79
N ASP A 228 34.73 -0.65 -28.66
CA ASP A 228 33.37 -1.18 -28.56
C ASP A 228 32.37 -0.31 -29.33
N LEU A 229 31.51 -0.96 -30.13
CA LEU A 229 30.42 -0.31 -30.86
C LEU A 229 29.26 -0.01 -29.90
N VAL A 230 28.98 1.28 -29.68
CA VAL A 230 27.84 1.74 -28.87
C VAL A 230 26.81 2.46 -29.74
N SER A 231 25.53 2.18 -29.49
CA SER A 231 24.45 2.91 -30.15
C SER A 231 24.28 4.26 -29.48
N VAL A 232 24.58 5.34 -30.21
CA VAL A 232 24.36 6.71 -29.76
C VAL A 232 22.98 7.13 -30.22
N CYS A 233 22.04 7.22 -29.29
CA CYS A 233 20.73 7.81 -29.57
C CYS A 233 20.84 9.33 -29.55
N ASP A 234 21.04 9.93 -30.72
CA ASP A 234 21.01 11.38 -30.87
C ASP A 234 19.56 11.87 -30.81
N ARG A 235 19.24 12.74 -29.84
CA ARG A 235 17.90 13.33 -29.64
C ARG A 235 17.86 14.76 -30.17
N SER A 236 18.38 14.94 -31.37
CA SER A 236 18.39 16.23 -32.07
C SER A 236 17.89 16.04 -33.49
N ASN A 237 16.63 15.65 -33.64
CA ASN A 237 15.85 15.80 -34.87
C ASN A 237 14.36 15.56 -34.58
N GLU A 238 13.72 16.51 -33.90
CA GLU A 238 12.28 16.76 -34.03
C GLU A 238 12.08 18.27 -33.98
N ASP A 239 12.32 18.93 -35.11
CA ASP A 239 11.76 20.23 -35.46
C ASP A 239 11.84 20.38 -37.00
N VAL A 240 10.81 19.88 -37.69
CA VAL A 240 10.30 20.39 -38.98
C VAL A 240 8.79 20.28 -38.98
#